data_AF-A0A432I232-F1
#
_entry.id   AF-A0A432I232-F1
#
_cell.length_a   1.000
_cell.length_b   1.000
_cell.length_c   1.000
_cell.angle_alpha   90.00
_cell.angle_beta   90.00
_cell.angle_gamma   90.00
#
_symmetry.space_group_name_H-M   'P 1'
#
loop_
_entity.id
_entity.type
_entity.pdbx_description
1 polymer ?
#
loop_
_entity_poly.entity_id
_entity_poly.type
_entity_poly.pdbx_seq_one_letter_code
_entity_poly.pdbx_strand_id
1 'polypeptide(L)'
;DDLLKMPNLPTEIKQFSFLFELQQMHTQKNLSDAAHDEYVKLMRKQQKTIDELDALKDEREQIASDTTSEDPRLKDMKVNRKEEKQLNERIGSMLDTILAQRDEMKGHRREIGRLEAFLRIRTDSERKGYTEQPRLEDIQQRAATGGTLSFEELSRLISSGGLSDLDSRKKEEPSRTARRANPPKTKRRKAKARRGKPGRQKSPQD
;
A
#
# COMPACT_ATOMS: atom_id res chain seq x y z
N ASP A 1 70.31 -61.33 22.58
CA ASP A 1 69.44 -60.35 23.28
C ASP A 1 70.28 -59.48 24.18
N ASP A 2 70.26 -58.18 23.91
CA ASP A 2 71.16 -57.18 24.50
C ASP A 2 70.68 -56.80 25.91
N LEU A 3 71.48 -57.16 26.92
CA LEU A 3 71.22 -56.89 28.35
C LEU A 3 71.14 -55.37 28.65
N LEU A 4 71.75 -54.52 27.82
CA LEU A 4 71.66 -53.05 27.92
C LEU A 4 70.31 -52.49 27.47
N LYS A 5 69.50 -53.32 26.80
CA LYS A 5 68.13 -53.02 26.38
C LYS A 5 67.10 -53.50 27.40
N MET A 6 67.53 -54.14 28.49
CA MET A 6 66.64 -54.53 29.57
C MET A 6 66.13 -53.31 30.34
N PRO A 7 64.85 -53.33 30.77
CA PRO A 7 64.25 -52.26 31.54
C PRO A 7 65.05 -52.00 32.81
N ASN A 8 65.74 -50.86 32.86
CA ASN A 8 66.36 -50.33 34.06
C ASN A 8 65.49 -49.16 34.58
N LEU A 9 65.19 -49.16 35.88
CA LEU A 9 64.37 -48.14 36.53
C LEU A 9 64.75 -46.68 36.16
N PRO A 10 66.03 -46.27 36.15
CA PRO A 10 66.38 -44.88 35.79
C PRO A 10 66.16 -44.56 34.30
N THR A 11 66.30 -45.54 33.40
CA THR A 11 66.00 -45.34 31.97
C THR A 11 64.50 -45.25 31.72
N GLU A 12 63.70 -46.04 32.42
CA GLU A 12 62.24 -45.98 32.34
C GLU A 12 61.71 -44.64 32.86
N ILE A 13 62.20 -44.15 34.00
CA ILE A 13 61.79 -42.83 34.54
C ILE A 13 62.05 -41.71 33.51
N LYS A 14 63.21 -41.73 32.84
CA LYS A 14 63.53 -40.77 31.77
C LYS A 14 62.58 -40.91 30.58
N GLN A 15 62.33 -42.12 30.13
CA GLN A 15 61.40 -42.38 29.02
C GLN A 15 59.97 -41.94 29.35
N PHE A 16 59.49 -42.20 30.57
CA PHE A 16 58.19 -41.75 31.03
C PHE A 16 58.11 -40.22 31.15
N SER A 17 59.16 -39.57 31.67
CA SER A 17 59.19 -38.10 31.73
C SER A 17 59.08 -37.47 30.34
N PHE A 18 59.82 -38.01 29.37
CA PHE A 18 59.76 -37.57 27.98
C PHE A 18 58.40 -37.86 27.34
N LEU A 19 57.79 -39.01 27.63
CA LEU A 19 56.47 -39.36 27.12
C LEU A 19 55.40 -38.40 27.65
N PHE A 20 55.42 -38.06 28.95
CA PHE A 20 54.49 -37.10 29.52
C PHE A 20 54.69 -35.70 28.95
N GLU A 21 55.93 -35.28 28.73
CA GLU A 21 56.22 -34.03 28.02
C GLU A 21 55.63 -34.05 26.60
N LEU A 22 55.82 -35.15 25.86
CA LEU A 22 55.27 -35.30 24.52
C LEU A 22 53.74 -35.24 24.51
N GLN A 23 53.09 -35.85 25.51
CA GLN A 23 51.64 -35.78 25.67
C GLN A 23 51.17 -34.34 25.91
N GLN A 24 51.86 -33.57 26.76
CA GLN A 24 51.54 -32.15 27.00
C GLN A 24 51.78 -31.30 25.74
N MET A 25 52.87 -31.54 25.01
CA MET A 25 53.12 -30.85 23.74
C MET A 25 52.05 -31.17 22.70
N HIS A 26 51.61 -32.43 22.62
CA HIS A 26 50.58 -32.85 21.69
C HIS A 26 49.22 -32.19 21.99
N THR A 27 48.82 -32.09 23.27
CA THR A 27 47.58 -31.38 23.63
C THR A 27 47.67 -29.89 23.28
N GLN A 28 48.80 -29.25 23.55
CA GLN A 28 49.01 -27.85 23.20
C GLN A 28 49.03 -27.61 21.69
N LYS A 29 49.66 -28.52 20.93
CA LYS A 29 49.63 -28.48 19.47
C LYS A 29 48.20 -28.54 18.93
N ASN A 30 47.38 -29.47 19.43
CA ASN A 30 45.99 -29.58 18.97
C ASN A 30 45.18 -28.31 19.22
N LEU A 31 45.40 -27.64 20.36
CA LEU A 31 44.78 -26.34 20.66
C LEU A 31 45.26 -25.25 19.69
N SER A 32 46.56 -25.23 19.40
CA SER A 32 47.15 -24.30 18.43
C SER A 32 46.61 -24.53 17.01
N ASP A 33 46.53 -25.79 16.58
CA ASP A 33 46.02 -26.16 15.27
C ASP A 33 44.54 -25.78 15.12
N ALA A 34 43.72 -26.02 16.16
CA ALA A 34 42.32 -25.60 16.18
C ALA A 34 42.15 -24.07 16.06
N ALA A 35 42.94 -23.30 16.81
CA ALA A 35 42.93 -21.84 16.74
C ALA A 35 43.42 -21.34 15.37
N HIS A 36 44.43 -21.99 14.78
CA HIS A 36 44.92 -21.66 13.45
C HIS A 36 43.87 -21.94 12.36
N ASP A 37 43.17 -23.07 12.46
CA ASP A 37 42.07 -23.41 11.54
C ASP A 37 40.94 -22.38 11.60
N GLU A 38 40.59 -21.90 12.80
CA GLU A 38 39.63 -20.81 12.97
C GLU A 38 40.12 -19.50 12.35
N TYR A 39 41.38 -19.15 12.57
CA TYR A 39 42.00 -17.98 11.95
C TYR A 39 41.95 -18.07 10.42
N VAL A 40 42.35 -19.19 9.83
CA VAL A 40 42.30 -19.40 8.37
C VAL A 40 40.88 -19.29 7.84
N LYS A 41 39.88 -19.83 8.55
CA LYS A 41 38.47 -19.68 8.18
C LYS A 41 38.02 -18.22 8.20
N LEU A 42 38.42 -17.45 9.21
CA LEU A 42 38.10 -16.03 9.31
C LEU A 42 38.78 -15.22 8.20
N MET A 43 40.06 -15.49 7.91
CA MET A 43 40.79 -14.83 6.81
C MET A 43 40.13 -15.11 5.45
N ARG A 44 39.70 -16.34 5.20
CA ARG A 44 38.96 -16.68 3.97
C ARG A 44 37.62 -15.96 3.88
N LYS A 45 36.91 -15.76 5.01
CA LYS A 45 35.68 -14.95 5.04
C LYS A 45 35.98 -13.49 4.74
N GLN A 46 37.02 -12.92 5.35
CA GLN A 46 37.45 -11.55 5.09
C GLN A 46 37.80 -11.33 3.61
N GLN A 47 38.55 -12.26 3.00
CA GLN A 47 38.87 -12.17 1.58
C GLN A 47 37.60 -12.14 0.72
N LYS A 48 36.66 -13.07 0.96
CA LYS A 48 35.38 -13.08 0.24
C LYS A 48 34.60 -11.79 0.40
N THR A 49 34.55 -11.23 1.60
CA THR A 49 33.87 -9.95 1.83
C THR A 49 34.56 -8.79 1.11
N ILE A 50 35.88 -8.83 0.94
CA ILE A 50 36.62 -7.82 0.17
C ILE A 50 36.29 -7.98 -1.32
N ASP A 51 36.33 -9.21 -1.84
CA ASP A 51 35.99 -9.49 -3.24
C ASP A 51 34.54 -9.04 -3.56
N GLU A 52 33.60 -9.28 -2.64
CA GLU A 52 32.21 -8.80 -2.74
C GLU A 52 32.13 -7.26 -2.72
N LEU A 53 32.91 -6.59 -1.86
CA LEU A 53 32.95 -5.13 -1.82
C LEU A 53 33.54 -4.53 -3.10
N ASP A 54 34.54 -5.17 -3.69
CA ASP A 54 35.13 -4.71 -4.94
C ASP A 54 34.17 -4.91 -6.11
N ALA A 55 33.46 -6.04 -6.17
CA ALA A 55 32.38 -6.23 -7.15
C ALA A 55 31.29 -5.15 -7.04
N LEU A 56 30.87 -4.79 -5.82
CA LEU A 56 29.89 -3.72 -5.60
C LEU A 56 30.41 -2.33 -6.00
N LYS A 57 31.73 -2.08 -5.90
CA LYS A 57 32.33 -0.83 -6.39
C LYS A 57 32.30 -0.80 -7.91
N ASP A 58 32.67 -1.89 -8.58
CA ASP A 58 32.65 -2.02 -10.03
C ASP A 58 31.23 -1.83 -10.58
N GLU A 59 30.23 -2.45 -9.96
CA GLU A 59 28.81 -2.24 -10.30
C GLU A 59 28.38 -0.78 -10.13
N ARG A 60 28.80 -0.13 -9.04
CA ARG A 60 28.51 1.29 -8.81
C ARG A 60 29.17 2.19 -9.86
N GLU A 61 30.39 1.89 -10.25
CA GLU A 61 31.11 2.63 -11.30
C GLU A 61 30.45 2.43 -12.66
N GLN A 62 29.99 1.22 -12.99
CA GLN A 62 29.20 0.94 -14.20
C GLN A 62 27.88 1.73 -14.21
N ILE A 63 27.11 1.70 -13.11
CA ILE A 63 25.87 2.49 -12.99
C ILE A 63 26.17 3.99 -13.13
N ALA A 64 27.26 4.47 -12.53
CA ALA A 64 27.67 5.86 -12.69
C ALA A 64 28.02 6.18 -14.15
N SER A 65 28.77 5.32 -14.85
CA SER A 65 29.08 5.54 -16.26
C SER A 65 27.83 5.52 -17.14
N ASP A 66 26.92 4.57 -16.92
CA ASP A 66 25.68 4.44 -17.69
C ASP A 66 24.78 5.67 -17.49
N THR A 67 24.58 6.09 -16.24
CA THR A 67 23.80 7.30 -15.93
C THR A 67 24.43 8.57 -16.50
N THR A 68 25.76 8.70 -16.50
CA THR A 68 26.43 9.84 -17.17
C THR A 68 26.36 9.79 -18.69
N SER A 69 26.26 8.58 -19.28
CA SER A 69 26.09 8.39 -20.72
C SER A 69 24.67 8.78 -21.16
N GLU A 70 23.65 8.39 -20.38
CA GLU A 70 22.26 8.74 -20.63
C GLU A 70 22.01 10.25 -20.50
N ASP A 71 22.57 10.88 -19.45
CA ASP A 71 22.41 12.31 -19.18
C ASP A 71 23.76 12.96 -18.86
N PRO A 72 24.45 13.59 -19.84
CA PRO A 72 25.79 14.16 -19.64
C PRO A 72 25.82 15.33 -18.66
N ARG A 73 24.65 15.91 -18.32
CA ARG A 73 24.51 16.95 -17.29
C ARG A 73 24.69 16.43 -15.86
N LEU A 74 24.53 15.13 -15.64
CA LEU A 74 24.68 14.52 -14.32
C LEU A 74 26.14 14.30 -13.92
N LYS A 75 27.08 14.34 -14.88
CA LYS A 75 28.51 14.09 -14.65
C LYS A 75 29.15 15.07 -13.66
N ASP A 76 28.69 16.32 -13.65
CA ASP A 76 29.18 17.36 -12.75
C ASP A 76 28.34 17.50 -11.47
N MET A 77 27.20 16.79 -11.38
CA MET A 77 26.31 16.83 -10.23
C MET A 77 26.78 15.85 -9.15
N LYS A 78 27.65 16.34 -8.26
CA LYS A 78 28.02 15.60 -7.05
C LYS A 78 26.87 15.66 -6.04
N VAL A 79 25.98 14.68 -6.06
CA VAL A 79 24.84 14.61 -5.14
C VAL A 79 25.34 14.48 -3.69
N ASN A 80 25.02 15.48 -2.86
CA ASN A 80 25.28 15.41 -1.43
C ASN A 80 24.17 14.61 -0.73
N ARG A 81 24.49 13.82 0.30
CA ARG A 81 23.50 13.01 1.05
C ARG A 81 22.34 13.86 1.61
N LYS A 82 22.61 15.13 1.96
CA LYS A 82 21.58 16.07 2.41
C LYS A 82 20.62 16.47 1.27
N GLU A 83 21.15 16.71 0.08
CA GLU A 83 20.37 17.08 -1.11
C GLU A 83 19.54 15.90 -1.59
N GLU A 84 20.11 14.69 -1.59
CA GLU A 84 19.38 13.44 -1.86
C GLU A 84 18.17 13.28 -0.92
N LYS A 85 18.38 13.51 0.39
CA LYS A 85 17.31 13.45 1.38
C LYS A 85 16.21 14.48 1.09
N GLN A 86 16.60 15.72 0.76
CA GLN A 86 15.63 16.78 0.42
C GLN A 86 14.86 16.47 -0.87
N LEU A 87 15.53 15.93 -1.89
CA LEU A 87 14.87 15.49 -3.12
C LEU A 87 13.89 14.36 -2.84
N ASN A 88 14.25 13.38 -2.01
CA ASN A 88 13.35 12.29 -1.62
C ASN A 88 12.14 12.79 -0.82
N GLU A 89 12.33 13.73 0.11
CA GLU A 89 11.22 14.38 0.83
C GLU A 89 10.31 15.14 -0.13
N ARG A 90 10.87 15.87 -1.10
CA ARG A 90 10.11 16.58 -2.12
C ARG A 90 9.33 15.61 -3.02
N ILE A 91 9.96 14.51 -3.46
CA ILE A 91 9.30 13.45 -4.23
C ILE A 91 8.13 12.86 -3.44
N GLY A 92 8.35 12.56 -2.15
CA GLY A 92 7.30 12.11 -1.24
C GLY A 92 6.11 13.07 -1.20
N SER A 93 6.37 14.37 -0.99
CA SER A 93 5.30 15.38 -0.98
C SER A 93 4.54 15.46 -2.31
N MET A 94 5.22 15.35 -3.44
CA MET A 94 4.57 15.34 -4.75
C MET A 94 3.68 14.11 -4.92
N LEU A 95 4.13 12.93 -4.48
CA LEU A 95 3.32 11.71 -4.53
C LEU A 95 2.05 11.82 -3.67
N ASP A 96 2.15 12.41 -2.48
CA ASP A 96 1.00 12.65 -1.61
C ASP A 96 -0.02 13.57 -2.29
N THR A 97 0.45 14.64 -2.97
CA THR A 97 -0.46 15.52 -3.74
C THR A 97 -1.15 14.79 -4.89
N ILE A 98 -0.45 13.92 -5.60
CA ILE A 98 -1.02 13.10 -6.69
C ILE A 98 -2.10 12.15 -6.15
N LEU A 99 -1.85 11.55 -4.98
CA LEU A 99 -2.83 10.67 -4.33
C LEU A 99 -4.09 11.43 -3.89
N ALA A 100 -3.93 12.62 -3.30
CA ALA A 100 -5.05 13.48 -2.92
C ALA A 100 -5.91 13.86 -4.14
N GLN A 101 -5.28 14.32 -5.23
CA GLN A 101 -5.97 14.62 -6.49
C GLN A 101 -6.70 13.41 -7.07
N ARG A 102 -6.10 12.22 -6.99
CA ARG A 102 -6.74 10.99 -7.45
C ARG A 102 -8.01 10.68 -6.65
N ASP A 103 -8.02 10.95 -5.34
CA ASP A 103 -9.18 10.73 -4.49
C ASP A 103 -10.27 11.78 -4.72
N GLU A 104 -9.91 13.04 -4.97
CA GLU A 104 -10.85 14.07 -5.44
C GLU A 104 -11.51 13.66 -6.76
N MET A 105 -10.73 13.18 -7.74
CA MET A 105 -11.25 12.68 -9.00
C MET A 105 -12.19 11.49 -8.83
N LYS A 106 -11.93 10.59 -7.88
CA LYS A 106 -12.88 9.52 -7.53
C LYS A 106 -14.16 10.10 -6.91
N GLY A 107 -14.05 11.13 -6.08
CA GLY A 107 -15.18 11.87 -5.53
C GLY A 107 -16.07 12.46 -6.62
N HIS A 108 -15.48 13.20 -7.56
CA HIS A 108 -16.20 13.77 -8.71
C HIS A 108 -16.88 12.69 -9.56
N ARG A 109 -16.21 11.56 -9.85
CA ARG A 109 -16.84 10.45 -10.61
C ARG A 109 -18.06 9.86 -9.90
N ARG A 110 -18.02 9.75 -8.57
CA ARG A 110 -19.18 9.28 -7.78
C ARG A 110 -20.32 10.28 -7.82
N GLU A 111 -20.00 11.57 -7.73
CA GLU A 111 -20.99 12.65 -7.80
C GLU A 111 -21.66 12.71 -9.16
N ILE A 112 -20.88 12.65 -10.25
CA ILE A 112 -21.40 12.56 -11.62
C ILE A 112 -22.35 11.37 -11.73
N GLY A 113 -21.94 10.17 -11.28
CA GLY A 113 -22.81 8.99 -11.31
C GLY A 113 -24.09 9.13 -10.47
N ARG A 114 -24.04 9.87 -9.35
CA ARG A 114 -25.23 10.20 -8.54
C ARG A 114 -26.17 11.13 -9.29
N LEU A 115 -25.66 12.20 -9.89
CA LEU A 115 -26.43 13.16 -10.66
C LEU A 115 -27.03 12.52 -11.92
N GLU A 116 -26.27 11.71 -12.64
CA GLU A 116 -26.76 10.94 -13.78
C GLU A 116 -27.87 9.97 -13.37
N ALA A 117 -27.73 9.29 -12.22
CA ALA A 117 -28.79 8.43 -11.69
C ALA A 117 -30.05 9.21 -11.31
N PHE A 118 -29.89 10.40 -10.70
CA PHE A 118 -31.00 11.29 -10.38
C PHE A 118 -31.72 11.78 -11.64
N LEU A 119 -30.98 12.25 -12.65
CA LEU A 119 -31.53 12.65 -13.95
C LEU A 119 -32.24 11.49 -14.65
N ARG A 120 -31.69 10.29 -14.58
CA ARG A 120 -32.34 9.09 -15.12
C ARG A 120 -33.67 8.79 -14.43
N ILE A 121 -33.73 8.87 -13.10
CA ILE A 121 -34.98 8.65 -12.35
C ILE A 121 -36.01 9.71 -12.73
N ARG A 122 -35.61 10.98 -12.77
CA ARG A 122 -36.48 12.09 -13.14
C ARG A 122 -37.03 11.92 -14.55
N THR A 123 -36.18 11.70 -15.55
CA THR A 123 -36.62 11.48 -16.94
C THR A 123 -37.48 10.22 -17.10
N ASP A 124 -37.19 9.13 -16.38
CA ASP A 124 -38.04 7.93 -16.36
C ASP A 124 -39.40 8.19 -15.68
N SER A 125 -39.47 9.06 -14.67
CA SER A 125 -40.73 9.48 -14.03
C SER A 125 -41.59 10.34 -14.95
N GLU A 126 -40.98 11.31 -15.63
CA GLU A 126 -41.62 12.16 -16.64
C GLU A 126 -42.16 11.32 -17.80
N ARG A 127 -41.39 10.34 -18.29
CA ARG A 127 -41.82 9.41 -19.37
C ARG A 127 -42.96 8.48 -18.95
N LYS A 128 -43.07 8.14 -17.67
CA LYS A 128 -44.16 7.30 -17.14
C LYS A 128 -45.42 8.10 -16.78
N GLY A 129 -45.44 9.40 -17.05
CA GLY A 129 -46.59 10.28 -16.75
C GLY A 129 -46.77 10.56 -15.26
N TYR A 130 -45.80 10.19 -14.41
CA TYR A 130 -45.72 10.64 -13.04
C TYR A 130 -44.91 11.95 -13.04
N THR A 131 -45.54 13.07 -13.39
CA THR A 131 -45.04 14.36 -12.91
C THR A 131 -44.95 14.22 -11.39
N GLU A 132 -43.75 14.35 -10.82
CA GLU A 132 -43.56 14.44 -9.37
C GLU A 132 -44.24 15.72 -8.90
N GLN A 133 -45.55 15.63 -8.73
CA GLN A 133 -46.38 16.68 -8.22
C GLN A 133 -45.92 16.94 -6.78
N PRO A 134 -45.62 18.19 -6.40
CA PRO A 134 -45.12 18.48 -5.06
C PRO A 134 -46.08 17.95 -3.99
N ARG A 135 -45.53 17.57 -2.82
CA ARG A 135 -46.34 17.09 -1.71
C ARG A 135 -47.30 18.19 -1.30
N LEU A 136 -48.51 17.81 -0.89
CA LEU A 136 -49.52 18.78 -0.44
C LEU A 136 -48.98 19.65 0.72
N GLU A 137 -48.13 19.08 1.58
CA GLU A 137 -47.43 19.77 2.66
C GLU A 137 -46.53 20.91 2.14
N ASP A 138 -45.74 20.65 1.10
CA ASP A 138 -44.85 21.67 0.50
C ASP A 138 -45.66 22.79 -0.17
N ILE A 139 -46.78 22.43 -0.81
CA ILE A 139 -47.72 23.39 -1.42
C ILE A 139 -48.38 24.26 -0.34
N GLN A 140 -48.80 23.66 0.78
CA GLN A 140 -49.37 24.36 1.92
C GLN A 140 -48.35 25.32 2.57
N GLN A 141 -47.11 24.87 2.80
CA GLN A 141 -46.05 25.73 3.32
C GLN A 141 -45.74 26.90 2.39
N ARG A 142 -45.71 26.66 1.07
CA ARG A 142 -45.49 27.70 0.06
C ARG A 142 -46.65 28.69 -0.01
N ALA A 143 -47.89 28.22 0.16
CA ALA A 143 -49.07 29.07 0.26
C ALA A 143 -49.06 29.92 1.54
N ALA A 144 -48.71 29.33 2.69
CA ALA A 144 -48.62 30.02 3.99
C ALA A 144 -47.51 31.09 4.03
N THR A 145 -46.41 30.86 3.32
CA THR A 145 -45.30 31.82 3.16
C THR A 145 -45.56 32.89 2.11
N GLY A 146 -46.70 32.84 1.40
CA GLY A 146 -47.08 33.82 0.38
C GLY A 146 -46.35 33.65 -0.97
N GLY A 147 -45.81 32.46 -1.25
CA GLY A 147 -45.16 32.15 -2.52
C GLY A 147 -46.17 31.93 -3.67
N THR A 148 -45.70 32.07 -4.90
CA THR A 148 -46.50 31.83 -6.11
C THR A 148 -46.79 30.34 -6.31
N LEU A 149 -48.05 29.97 -6.55
CA LEU A 149 -48.49 28.61 -6.85
C LEU A 149 -48.81 28.44 -8.34
N SER A 150 -48.54 27.26 -8.90
CA SER A 150 -49.03 26.92 -10.24
C SER A 150 -50.54 26.65 -10.23
N PHE A 151 -51.20 26.74 -11.38
CA PHE A 151 -52.65 26.48 -11.48
C PHE A 151 -53.03 25.05 -11.05
N GLU A 152 -52.15 24.08 -11.32
CA GLU A 152 -52.30 22.69 -10.87
C GLU A 152 -52.10 22.53 -9.35
N GLU A 153 -51.15 23.27 -8.77
CA GLU A 153 -50.93 23.27 -7.31
C GLU A 153 -52.11 23.92 -6.57
N LEU A 154 -52.62 25.03 -7.12
CA LEU A 154 -53.78 25.74 -6.60
C LEU A 154 -55.04 24.87 -6.65
N SER A 155 -55.29 24.19 -7.78
CA SER A 155 -56.46 23.31 -7.92
C SER A 155 -56.42 22.13 -6.94
N ARG A 156 -55.23 21.58 -6.69
CA ARG A 156 -55.04 20.50 -5.70
C ARG A 156 -55.21 20.97 -4.28
N LEU A 157 -54.65 22.12 -3.91
CA LEU A 157 -54.82 22.71 -2.58
C LEU A 157 -56.30 22.99 -2.26
N ILE A 158 -57.04 23.51 -3.24
CA ILE A 158 -58.47 23.74 -3.14
C ILE A 158 -59.22 22.40 -3.02
N SER A 159 -58.85 21.40 -3.82
CA SER A 159 -59.50 20.09 -3.81
C SER A 159 -59.24 19.29 -2.53
N SER A 160 -58.11 19.52 -1.84
CA SER A 160 -57.70 18.73 -0.66
C SER A 160 -58.20 19.27 0.68
N GLY A 161 -58.67 20.52 0.77
CA GLY A 161 -59.09 21.10 2.06
C GLY A 161 -59.08 22.62 2.18
N GLY A 162 -58.67 23.35 1.13
CA GLY A 162 -58.70 24.81 1.09
C GLY A 162 -57.76 25.49 2.08
N LEU A 163 -57.80 26.83 2.11
CA LEU A 163 -56.93 27.68 2.95
C LEU A 163 -57.13 27.47 4.46
N SER A 164 -58.22 26.81 4.85
CA SER A 164 -58.59 26.49 6.23
C SER A 164 -57.55 25.65 6.97
N ASP A 165 -56.83 24.78 6.26
CA ASP A 165 -55.80 23.91 6.86
C ASP A 165 -54.44 24.62 7.04
N LEU A 166 -54.24 25.80 6.44
CA LEU A 166 -52.96 26.54 6.52
C LEU A 166 -52.66 27.06 7.93
N ASP A 167 -53.70 27.32 8.73
CA ASP A 167 -53.56 27.76 10.13
C ASP A 167 -53.34 26.60 11.10
N SER A 168 -53.50 25.35 10.65
CA SER A 168 -53.19 24.16 11.45
C SER A 168 -51.67 23.92 11.47
N ARG A 169 -50.94 24.81 12.16
CA ARG A 169 -49.52 24.59 12.48
C ARG A 169 -49.41 23.34 13.36
N LYS A 170 -49.29 22.17 12.75
CA LYS A 170 -48.69 21.02 13.42
C LYS A 170 -47.27 21.45 13.74
N LYS A 171 -47.03 21.79 15.02
CA LYS A 171 -45.68 22.02 15.54
C LYS A 171 -44.86 20.79 15.18
N GLU A 172 -43.92 20.95 14.28
CA GLU A 172 -42.86 19.97 14.07
C GLU A 172 -42.04 19.94 15.37
N GLU A 173 -42.34 18.97 16.24
CA GLU A 173 -41.44 18.59 17.32
C GLU A 173 -40.09 18.24 16.69
N PRO A 174 -38.97 18.84 17.13
CA PRO A 174 -37.67 18.51 16.59
C PRO A 174 -37.39 17.05 16.94
N SER A 175 -37.43 16.18 15.93
CA SER A 175 -37.11 14.76 16.10
C SER A 175 -35.71 14.64 16.69
N ARG A 176 -35.67 14.37 18.00
CA ARG A 176 -34.42 14.15 18.73
C ARG A 176 -33.78 12.89 18.16
N THR A 177 -32.58 13.07 17.63
CA THR A 177 -31.60 12.03 17.34
C THR A 177 -32.02 11.01 16.26
N ALA A 178 -31.81 11.38 14.99
CA ALA A 178 -31.44 10.40 13.98
C ALA A 178 -30.07 9.79 14.36
N ARG A 179 -30.06 8.87 15.32
CA ARG A 179 -28.98 7.91 15.46
C ARG A 179 -28.85 7.25 14.11
N ARG A 180 -27.68 7.41 13.49
CA ARG A 180 -27.25 6.80 12.22
C ARG A 180 -27.85 5.41 12.06
N ALA A 181 -29.02 5.34 11.41
CA ALA A 181 -29.58 4.08 10.97
C ALA A 181 -28.69 3.64 9.83
N ASN A 182 -27.88 2.60 10.07
CA ASN A 182 -27.08 1.98 9.02
C ASN A 182 -27.98 1.71 7.82
N PRO A 183 -27.58 2.07 6.59
CA PRO A 183 -28.42 1.87 5.42
C PRO A 183 -28.77 0.38 5.31
N PRO A 184 -30.03 0.03 4.92
CA PRO A 184 -30.41 -1.36 4.75
C PRO A 184 -29.48 -2.03 3.76
N LYS A 185 -28.84 -3.13 4.17
CA LYS A 185 -27.88 -3.88 3.36
C LYS A 185 -28.51 -4.17 1.99
N THR A 186 -27.91 -3.65 0.93
CA THR A 186 -28.34 -3.93 -0.45
C THR A 186 -28.22 -5.43 -0.70
N LYS A 187 -29.33 -6.07 -1.09
CA LYS A 187 -29.31 -7.49 -1.50
C LYS A 187 -28.29 -7.63 -2.63
N ARG A 188 -27.20 -8.36 -2.36
CA ARG A 188 -26.18 -8.71 -3.36
C ARG A 188 -26.86 -9.44 -4.51
N ARG A 189 -27.13 -8.76 -5.62
CA ARG A 189 -27.46 -9.43 -6.88
C ARG A 189 -26.26 -10.34 -7.19
N LYS A 190 -26.52 -11.63 -7.40
CA LYS A 190 -25.49 -12.59 -7.84
C LYS A 190 -25.00 -12.12 -9.21
N ALA A 191 -23.89 -11.39 -9.23
CA ALA A 191 -23.21 -11.01 -10.46
C ALA A 191 -22.67 -12.31 -11.09
N LYS A 192 -23.36 -12.83 -12.11
CA LYS A 192 -22.75 -13.81 -13.00
C LYS A 192 -21.65 -13.08 -13.77
N ALA A 193 -20.38 -13.42 -13.51
CA ALA A 193 -19.26 -12.91 -14.27
C ALA A 193 -19.43 -13.34 -15.73
N ARG A 194 -19.80 -12.40 -16.61
CA ARG A 194 -19.64 -12.58 -18.06
C ARG A 194 -18.19 -12.27 -18.38
N ARG A 195 -17.38 -13.32 -18.54
CA ARG A 195 -16.03 -13.23 -19.10
C ARG A 195 -16.18 -12.64 -20.52
N GLY A 196 -15.50 -11.54 -20.81
CA GLY A 196 -15.48 -10.95 -22.15
C GLY A 196 -14.99 -11.97 -23.18
N LYS A 197 -15.48 -11.88 -24.41
CA LYS A 197 -15.00 -12.70 -25.53
C LYS A 197 -13.49 -12.49 -25.69
N PRO A 198 -12.66 -13.55 -25.75
CA PRO A 198 -11.24 -13.40 -26.05
C PRO A 198 -11.07 -12.79 -27.44
N GLY A 199 -10.16 -11.81 -27.54
CA GLY A 199 -9.80 -11.16 -28.79
C GLY A 199 -9.22 -12.16 -29.79
N ARG A 200 -9.61 -12.02 -31.05
CA ARG A 200 -9.16 -12.83 -32.19
C ARG A 200 -7.65 -12.66 -32.37
N GLN A 201 -6.86 -13.70 -32.08
CA GLN A 201 -5.43 -13.73 -32.43
C GLN A 201 -5.30 -13.82 -33.96
N LYS A 202 -4.41 -13.01 -34.55
CA LYS A 202 -3.99 -13.15 -35.95
C LYS A 202 -3.12 -14.40 -36.07
N SER A 203 -3.38 -15.22 -37.09
CA SER A 203 -2.56 -16.37 -37.44
C SER A 203 -1.18 -15.91 -37.96
N PRO A 204 -0.10 -16.68 -37.72
CA PRO A 204 1.19 -16.42 -38.34
C PRO A 204 1.09 -16.58 -39.86
N GLN A 205 1.77 -15.72 -40.60
CA GLN A 205 1.99 -15.91 -42.03
C GLN A 205 3.22 -16.81 -42.20
N ASP A 206 3.08 -17.82 -43.06
CA ASP A 206 4.17 -18.66 -43.57
C ASP A 206 5.13 -17.84 -44.45
#